data_AF-A0A811JUP6-F1
#
_entry.id   AF-A0A811JUP6-F1
#
_cell.length_a   1.000
_cell.length_b   1.000
_cell.length_c   1.000
_cell.angle_alpha   90.00
_cell.angle_beta   90.00
_cell.angle_gamma   90.00
#
_symmetry.space_group_name_H-M   'P 1'
#
loop_
_entity.id
_entity.type
_entity.pdbx_description
1 polymer ?
#
loop_
_entity_poly.entity_id
_entity_poly.type
_entity_poly.pdbx_seq_one_letter_code
_entity_poly.pdbx_strand_id
1 'polypeptide(L)'
;MVRAEAKAKARAKARGLELELELEPEPEPEPKPEPEPEPEPEPEPEWAVQYGVEPTVFDAQSQLGGLWKYKEAETEFSTVSKHCVINTSKELTCYSDFVPQAEDANYMHNTKV
;
A
#
# COMPACT_ATOMS: atom_id res chain seq x y z
N MET A 1 -37.17 -11.67 8.47
CA MET A 1 -38.33 -10.77 8.67
C MET A 1 -37.97 -9.43 8.05
N VAL A 2 -38.42 -9.19 6.82
CA VAL A 2 -38.19 -7.94 6.10
C VAL A 2 -39.02 -6.86 6.80
N ARG A 3 -38.37 -5.87 7.41
CA ARG A 3 -39.07 -4.73 8.03
C ARG A 3 -39.68 -3.92 6.91
N ALA A 4 -41.00 -3.90 6.84
CA ALA A 4 -41.76 -3.03 5.97
C ALA A 4 -41.55 -1.58 6.43
N GLU A 5 -40.88 -0.76 5.61
CA GLU A 5 -40.79 0.67 5.85
C GLU A 5 -42.15 1.31 5.62
N ALA A 6 -42.66 1.96 6.66
CA ALA A 6 -43.93 2.67 6.62
C ALA A 6 -43.81 3.90 5.72
N LYS A 7 -44.52 3.89 4.58
CA LYS A 7 -44.70 5.08 3.74
C LYS A 7 -45.39 6.17 4.56
N ALA A 8 -44.66 7.23 4.90
CA ALA A 8 -45.23 8.44 5.48
C ALA A 8 -46.02 9.20 4.41
N LYS A 9 -47.36 9.18 4.50
CA LYS A 9 -48.22 9.99 3.62
C LYS A 9 -48.36 11.40 4.21
N ALA A 10 -47.53 12.34 3.78
CA ALA A 10 -47.69 13.75 4.11
C ALA A 10 -48.82 14.35 3.26
N ARG A 11 -49.93 14.74 3.89
CA ARG A 11 -51.05 15.42 3.22
C ARG A 11 -50.94 16.94 3.43
N ALA A 12 -50.43 17.66 2.44
CA ALA A 12 -50.55 19.12 2.38
C ALA A 12 -51.81 19.48 1.57
N LYS A 13 -52.73 20.27 2.17
CA LYS A 13 -53.93 20.76 1.50
C LYS A 13 -53.73 22.22 1.07
N ALA A 14 -53.42 22.44 -0.20
CA ALA A 14 -53.53 23.75 -0.83
C ALA A 14 -54.51 23.65 -2.01
N ARG A 15 -55.57 24.45 -1.98
CA ARG A 15 -56.50 24.75 -3.08
C ARG A 15 -56.59 23.69 -4.20
N GLY A 16 -57.44 22.68 -3.98
CA GLY A 16 -58.19 22.03 -5.07
C GLY A 16 -57.47 21.04 -6.00
N LEU A 17 -56.23 20.63 -5.75
CA LEU A 17 -55.58 19.54 -6.51
C LEU A 17 -54.86 18.60 -5.54
N GLU A 18 -55.30 17.34 -5.46
CA GLU A 18 -54.58 16.27 -4.74
C GLU A 18 -53.45 15.77 -5.65
N LEU A 19 -52.19 16.02 -5.28
CA LEU A 19 -51.00 15.49 -5.94
C LEU A 19 -50.37 14.44 -5.01
N GLU A 20 -50.53 13.18 -5.35
CA GLU A 20 -49.84 12.07 -4.66
C GLU A 20 -48.42 11.98 -5.21
N LEU A 21 -47.44 12.52 -4.47
CA LEU A 21 -46.01 12.33 -4.73
C LEU A 21 -45.59 10.99 -4.15
N GLU A 22 -45.65 9.93 -4.95
CA GLU A 22 -45.01 8.67 -4.61
C GLU A 22 -43.50 8.80 -4.85
N LEU A 23 -42.72 8.98 -3.78
CA LEU A 23 -41.26 8.84 -3.84
C LEU A 23 -40.95 7.36 -4.13
N GLU A 24 -40.34 7.07 -5.27
CA GLU A 24 -39.78 5.75 -5.54
C GLU A 24 -38.60 5.49 -4.58
N PRO A 25 -38.48 4.27 -4.01
CA PRO A 25 -37.36 3.95 -3.12
C PRO A 25 -36.05 3.93 -3.92
N GLU A 26 -35.00 4.55 -3.36
CA GLU A 26 -33.66 4.51 -3.97
C GLU A 26 -33.18 3.05 -4.10
N PRO A 27 -32.51 2.69 -5.22
CA PRO A 27 -31.95 1.36 -5.38
C PRO A 27 -30.86 1.12 -4.33
N GLU A 28 -30.90 -0.04 -3.66
CA GLU A 28 -29.85 -0.41 -2.70
C GLU A 28 -28.48 -0.47 -3.41
N PRO A 29 -27.41 0.01 -2.76
CA PRO A 29 -26.07 -0.04 -3.32
C PRO A 29 -25.62 -1.51 -3.50
N GLU A 30 -25.11 -1.84 -4.68
CA GLU A 30 -24.59 -3.17 -4.96
C GLU A 30 -23.47 -3.56 -3.97
N PRO A 31 -23.41 -4.83 -3.53
CA PRO A 31 -22.34 -5.31 -2.65
C PRO A 31 -20.99 -5.15 -3.35
N LYS A 32 -20.04 -4.50 -2.68
CA LYS A 32 -18.67 -4.39 -3.20
C LYS A 32 -18.07 -5.80 -3.37
N PRO A 33 -17.34 -6.07 -4.47
CA PRO A 33 -16.62 -7.32 -4.62
C PRO A 33 -15.65 -7.49 -3.44
N GLU A 34 -15.59 -8.71 -2.90
CA GLU A 34 -14.63 -9.03 -1.84
C GLU A 34 -13.20 -8.83 -2.37
N PRO A 35 -12.28 -8.30 -1.55
CA PRO A 35 -10.89 -8.16 -1.94
C PRO A 35 -10.31 -9.55 -2.23
N GLU A 36 -9.59 -9.68 -3.35
CA GLU A 36 -8.85 -10.91 -3.66
C GLU A 36 -7.85 -11.23 -2.54
N PRO A 37 -7.61 -12.52 -2.23
CA PRO A 37 -6.61 -12.91 -1.25
C PRO A 37 -5.22 -12.42 -1.69
N GLU A 38 -4.49 -11.78 -0.77
CA GLU A 38 -3.13 -11.34 -1.04
C GLU A 38 -2.24 -12.54 -1.40
N PRO A 39 -1.33 -12.39 -2.38
CA PRO A 39 -0.38 -13.45 -2.72
C PRO A 39 0.49 -13.79 -1.49
N GLU A 40 0.76 -15.08 -1.29
CA GLU A 40 1.69 -15.50 -0.23
C GLU A 40 3.07 -14.88 -0.46
N PRO A 41 3.72 -14.33 0.59
CA PRO A 41 5.02 -13.70 0.45
C PRO A 41 6.06 -14.73 0.01
N GLU A 42 6.89 -14.38 -0.96
CA GLU A 42 8.03 -15.20 -1.35
C GLU A 42 8.98 -15.38 -0.15
N PRO A 43 9.61 -16.56 0.01
CA PRO A 43 10.49 -16.82 1.13
C PRO A 43 11.73 -15.91 1.08
N GLU A 44 11.80 -14.95 1.99
CA GLU A 44 12.97 -14.08 2.15
C GLU A 44 14.18 -14.85 2.69
N PRO A 45 15.42 -14.50 2.31
CA PRO A 45 16.61 -15.23 2.76
C PRO A 45 16.77 -15.26 4.29
N GLU A 46 16.23 -14.27 5.01
CA GLU A 46 16.22 -14.24 6.47
C GLU A 46 15.38 -15.37 7.08
N TRP A 47 14.22 -15.68 6.46
CA TRP A 47 13.40 -16.83 6.86
C TRP A 47 14.23 -18.12 6.77
N ALA A 48 14.97 -18.30 5.68
CA ALA A 48 15.75 -19.51 5.47
C ALA A 48 16.76 -19.68 6.62
N VAL A 49 17.50 -18.63 6.95
CA VAL A 49 18.44 -18.64 8.07
C VAL A 49 17.75 -18.89 9.42
N GLN A 50 16.61 -18.23 9.67
CA GLN A 50 15.87 -18.36 10.93
C GLN A 50 15.40 -19.80 11.19
N TYR A 51 15.10 -20.56 10.13
CA TYR A 51 14.64 -21.96 10.23
C TYR A 51 15.74 -22.99 9.91
N GLY A 52 17.00 -22.56 9.86
CA GLY A 52 18.15 -23.46 9.69
C GLY A 52 18.34 -24.00 8.27
N VAL A 53 17.76 -23.34 7.27
CA VAL A 53 18.00 -23.57 5.84
C VAL A 53 19.17 -22.70 5.40
N GLU A 54 20.10 -23.24 4.62
CA GLU A 54 21.23 -22.50 4.05
C GLU A 54 20.82 -21.84 2.71
N PRO A 55 20.64 -20.51 2.65
CA PRO A 55 20.27 -19.85 1.40
C PRO A 55 21.49 -19.73 0.48
N THR A 56 21.28 -19.97 -0.82
CA THR A 56 22.25 -19.64 -1.86
C THR A 56 21.73 -18.44 -2.66
N VAL A 57 22.39 -17.29 -2.53
CA VAL A 57 22.00 -16.05 -3.21
C VAL A 57 22.84 -15.87 -4.47
N PHE A 58 22.17 -15.74 -5.62
CA PHE A 58 22.82 -15.43 -6.90
C PHE A 58 22.65 -13.95 -7.21
N ASP A 59 23.76 -13.21 -7.20
CA ASP A 59 23.81 -11.82 -7.65
C ASP A 59 24.69 -11.75 -8.90
N ALA A 60 24.23 -11.03 -9.92
CA ALA A 60 25.00 -10.80 -11.14
C ALA A 60 26.15 -9.81 -10.91
N GLN A 61 26.07 -9.00 -9.86
CA GLN A 61 27.03 -7.95 -9.53
C GLN A 61 27.98 -8.39 -8.41
N SER A 62 29.21 -7.85 -8.43
CA SER A 62 30.23 -8.12 -7.38
C SER A 62 30.00 -7.38 -6.07
N GLN A 63 28.94 -6.57 -5.98
CA GLN A 63 28.69 -5.69 -4.84
C GLN A 63 27.20 -5.59 -4.55
N LEU A 64 26.84 -5.81 -3.28
CA LEU A 64 25.48 -5.65 -2.78
C LEU A 64 25.02 -4.19 -2.79
N GLY A 65 23.70 -4.00 -2.71
CA GLY A 65 23.02 -2.70 -2.68
C GLY A 65 22.23 -2.39 -3.96
N GLY A 66 22.44 -3.16 -5.03
CA GLY A 66 21.64 -3.08 -6.27
C GLY A 66 21.45 -1.64 -6.75
N LEU A 67 20.19 -1.19 -6.76
CA LEU A 67 19.79 0.16 -7.15
C LEU A 67 20.47 1.27 -6.32
N TRP A 68 20.54 1.12 -5.00
CA TRP A 68 21.03 2.16 -4.07
C TRP A 68 22.54 2.39 -4.19
N LYS A 69 23.25 1.43 -4.77
CA LYS A 69 24.68 1.56 -5.02
C LYS A 69 24.95 2.33 -6.30
N TYR A 70 25.29 3.61 -6.13
CA TYR A 70 25.69 4.48 -7.24
C TYR A 70 26.90 3.93 -8.01
N LYS A 71 26.78 3.92 -9.34
CA LYS A 71 27.84 3.55 -10.29
C LYS A 71 28.11 4.74 -11.19
N GLU A 72 29.39 5.08 -11.37
CA GLU A 72 29.80 6.22 -12.20
C GLU A 72 29.81 5.89 -13.70
N ALA A 73 30.16 4.65 -14.07
CA ALA A 73 30.11 4.17 -15.44
C ALA A 73 28.68 3.78 -15.85
N GLU A 74 28.38 3.88 -17.15
CA GLU A 74 27.13 3.32 -17.69
C GLU A 74 27.15 1.79 -17.54
N THR A 75 26.08 1.24 -16.96
CA THR A 75 25.93 -0.19 -16.74
C THR A 75 24.52 -0.64 -17.14
N GLU A 76 24.39 -1.90 -17.53
CA GLU A 76 23.07 -2.54 -17.74
C GLU A 76 22.26 -2.70 -16.44
N PHE A 77 22.94 -2.68 -15.30
CA PHE A 77 22.33 -2.81 -13.98
C PHE A 77 21.72 -1.50 -13.50
N SER A 78 20.69 -1.58 -12.66
CA SER A 78 20.06 -0.41 -12.04
C SER A 78 21.03 0.34 -11.13
N THR A 79 20.94 1.68 -11.17
CA THR A 79 21.70 2.59 -10.32
C THR A 79 20.90 3.88 -10.13
N VAL A 80 21.00 4.47 -8.94
CA VAL A 80 20.51 5.83 -8.68
C VAL A 80 21.43 6.89 -9.26
N SER A 81 21.00 8.15 -9.24
CA SER A 81 21.86 9.31 -9.46
C SER A 81 22.84 9.53 -8.30
N LYS A 82 23.96 10.20 -8.56
CA LYS A 82 25.04 10.44 -7.58
C LYS A 82 24.55 11.08 -6.27
N HIS A 83 23.59 12.01 -6.35
CA HIS A 83 23.07 12.78 -5.22
C HIS A 83 21.67 12.35 -4.77
N CYS A 84 21.28 11.10 -5.05
CA CYS A 84 19.95 10.63 -4.68
C CYS A 84 19.80 10.60 -3.15
N VAL A 85 18.67 11.13 -2.68
CA VAL A 85 18.23 11.12 -1.28
C VAL A 85 16.90 10.37 -1.24
N ILE A 86 16.73 9.47 -0.26
CA ILE A 86 15.47 8.73 -0.09
C ILE A 86 14.31 9.68 0.16
N ASN A 87 13.15 9.37 -0.41
CA ASN A 87 11.92 10.15 -0.26
C ASN A 87 11.07 9.70 0.92
N THR A 88 11.41 8.59 1.56
CA THR A 88 10.73 8.02 2.72
C THR A 88 11.62 8.18 3.95
N SER A 89 11.01 8.39 5.13
CA SER A 89 11.74 8.54 6.39
C SER A 89 12.50 7.26 6.75
N LYS A 90 13.68 7.40 7.38
CA LYS A 90 14.49 6.28 7.90
C LYS A 90 13.68 5.31 8.78
N GLU A 91 12.75 5.84 9.59
CA GLU A 91 11.89 5.06 10.49
C GLU A 91 10.78 4.26 9.77
N LEU A 92 10.54 4.56 8.50
CA LEU A 92 9.52 3.89 7.68
C LEU A 92 10.13 2.98 6.60
N THR A 93 11.45 3.02 6.43
CA THR A 93 12.16 2.23 5.41
C THR A 93 13.12 1.21 6.02
N CYS A 94 13.42 1.32 7.32
CA CYS A 94 14.28 0.35 8.00
C CYS A 94 13.61 -1.03 8.13
N TYR A 95 14.43 -2.06 8.22
CA TYR A 95 13.97 -3.38 8.65
C TYR A 95 13.48 -3.31 10.10
N SER A 96 12.49 -4.14 10.44
CA SER A 96 11.79 -4.07 11.73
C SER A 96 12.68 -4.32 12.95
N ASP A 97 13.78 -5.03 12.75
CA ASP A 97 14.76 -5.45 13.74
C ASP A 97 16.14 -4.79 13.55
N PHE A 98 16.32 -3.99 12.50
CA PHE A 98 17.53 -3.22 12.23
C PHE A 98 17.22 -1.73 12.11
N VAL A 99 17.09 -1.09 13.27
CA VAL A 99 16.77 0.33 13.37
C VAL A 99 17.96 1.22 12.99
N PRO A 100 17.73 2.32 12.26
CA PRO A 100 18.79 3.25 11.86
C PRO A 100 19.31 4.04 13.06
N GLN A 101 20.52 4.60 12.96
CA GLN A 101 21.11 5.35 14.09
C GLN A 101 20.32 6.64 14.34
N ALA A 102 20.27 7.08 15.60
CA ALA A 102 19.53 8.29 15.97
C ALA A 102 20.08 9.53 15.26
N GLU A 103 21.38 9.57 15.03
CA GLU A 103 22.13 10.66 14.42
C GLU A 103 21.96 10.75 12.89
N ASP A 104 21.53 9.68 12.23
CA ASP A 104 21.31 9.67 10.79
C ASP A 104 20.16 10.59 10.41
N ALA A 105 20.25 11.23 9.24
CA ALA A 105 19.20 12.09 8.73
C ALA A 105 17.91 11.30 8.47
N ASN A 106 16.74 11.90 8.75
CA ASN A 106 15.45 11.26 8.42
C ASN A 106 15.35 10.89 6.94
N TYR A 107 15.94 11.69 6.06
CA TYR A 107 16.07 11.41 4.64
C TYR A 107 17.54 11.26 4.30
N MET A 108 17.97 10.01 4.13
CA MET A 108 19.37 9.62 3.95
C MET A 108 19.81 9.74 2.48
N HIS A 109 21.07 10.15 2.28
CA HIS A 109 21.75 10.07 0.99
C HIS A 109 21.96 8.60 0.59
N ASN A 110 21.98 8.27 -0.70
CA ASN A 110 22.12 6.88 -1.19
C ASN A 110 23.29 6.08 -0.58
N THR A 111 24.37 6.75 -0.16
CA THR A 111 25.52 6.14 0.53
C THR A 111 25.26 5.72 1.97
N LYS A 112 24.09 6.07 2.50
CA LYS A 112 23.65 5.88 3.88
C LYS A 112 22.35 5.07 3.98
N VAL A 113 21.84 4.60 2.83
CA VAL A 113 20.71 3.68 2.74
C VAL A 113 21.23 2.26 2.87
#